data_AF-A0A7S1T1K1-F1
#
_entry.id   AF-A0A7S1T1K1-F1
#
_cell.length_a   1.000
_cell.length_b   1.000
_cell.length_c   1.000
_cell.angle_alpha   90.00
_cell.angle_beta   90.00
_cell.angle_gamma   90.00
#
_symmetry.space_group_name_H-M   'P 1'
#
loop_
_entity.id
_entity.type
_entity.pdbx_description
1 polymer ?
#
loop_
_entity_poly.entity_id
_entity_poly.type
_entity_poly.pdbx_seq_one_letter_code
_entity_poly.pdbx_strand_id
1 'polypeptide(L)'
;EWDLIGPVPPDVMADLEGAGDDARANEVVRVMKVVADAAQAKGEVDAYNVLGATPSMSKSEVKKKYWKLSLLVHPDKCEHPKAQAAFTAVNEAAKTLQDESGRAQLDQRREDERLMKIA
;
A
#
# COMPACT_ATOMS: atom_id res chain seq x y z
N GLU A 1 8.55 5.72 -17.38
CA GLU A 1 7.11 5.38 -17.50
C GLU A 1 6.72 4.46 -16.35
N TRP A 2 5.59 4.72 -15.71
CA TRP A 2 5.11 3.91 -14.59
C TRP A 2 4.50 2.63 -15.16
N ASP A 3 5.20 1.50 -15.05
CA ASP A 3 4.71 0.19 -15.52
C ASP A 3 3.44 -0.27 -14.76
N LEU A 4 2.98 0.46 -13.75
CA LEU A 4 1.67 0.30 -13.11
C LEU A 4 0.48 0.66 -13.99
N ILE A 5 0.68 1.46 -15.04
CA ILE A 5 -0.37 1.93 -15.95
C ILE A 5 -0.58 0.88 -17.05
N GLY A 6 -0.95 -0.33 -16.62
CA GLY A 6 -1.40 -1.41 -17.49
C GLY A 6 -2.75 -1.92 -16.99
N PRO A 7 -3.54 -2.60 -17.84
CA PRO A 7 -4.78 -3.22 -17.39
C PRO A 7 -4.50 -4.17 -16.23
N VAL A 8 -5.33 -4.11 -15.19
CA VAL A 8 -5.23 -5.06 -14.07
C VAL A 8 -5.41 -6.48 -14.64
N PRO A 9 -4.50 -7.43 -14.36
CA PRO A 9 -4.62 -8.78 -14.88
C PRO A 9 -5.94 -9.45 -14.47
N PRO A 10 -6.59 -10.23 -15.37
CA PRO A 10 -7.87 -10.88 -15.06
C PRO A 10 -7.82 -11.78 -13.82
N ASP A 11 -6.71 -12.47 -13.57
CA ASP A 11 -6.46 -13.28 -12.36
C ASP A 11 -6.65 -12.46 -11.07
N VAL A 12 -6.20 -11.20 -11.07
CA VAL A 12 -6.33 -10.30 -9.92
C VAL A 12 -7.78 -9.84 -9.74
N MET A 13 -8.52 -9.63 -10.84
CA MET A 13 -9.93 -9.27 -10.76
C MET A 13 -10.77 -10.44 -10.24
N ALA A 14 -10.52 -11.65 -10.74
CA ALA A 14 -11.21 -12.87 -10.32
C ALA A 14 -10.99 -13.16 -8.83
N ASP A 15 -9.76 -12.97 -8.32
CA ASP A 15 -9.44 -13.09 -6.89
C ASP A 15 -10.26 -12.13 -5.99
N LEU A 16 -10.81 -11.06 -6.55
CA LEU A 16 -11.60 -10.04 -5.85
C LEU A 16 -13.09 -10.08 -6.17
N GLU A 17 -13.52 -10.91 -7.13
CA GLU A 17 -14.93 -11.18 -7.38
C GLU A 17 -15.53 -11.83 -6.13
N GLY A 18 -16.35 -11.08 -5.40
CA GLY A 18 -16.92 -11.51 -4.12
C GLY A 18 -16.35 -10.80 -2.88
N ALA A 19 -15.38 -9.89 -3.04
CA ALA A 19 -15.00 -9.00 -1.95
C ALA A 19 -16.17 -8.07 -1.60
N GLY A 20 -16.85 -8.37 -0.50
CA GLY A 20 -17.98 -7.59 0.03
C GLY A 20 -17.54 -6.24 0.59
N ASP A 21 -18.53 -5.37 0.85
CA ASP A 21 -18.29 -4.00 1.30
C ASP A 21 -17.50 -3.92 2.61
N ASP A 22 -17.74 -4.85 3.54
CA ASP A 22 -16.99 -4.93 4.79
C ASP A 22 -15.49 -5.16 4.56
N ALA A 23 -15.13 -6.05 3.63
CA ALA A 23 -13.72 -6.33 3.31
C ALA A 23 -13.04 -5.10 2.71
N ARG A 24 -13.75 -4.37 1.83
CA ARG A 24 -13.27 -3.12 1.22
C ARG A 24 -13.08 -2.04 2.27
N ALA A 25 -14.08 -1.84 3.13
CA ALA A 25 -14.04 -0.87 4.21
C ALA A 25 -12.90 -1.19 5.20
N ASN A 26 -12.71 -2.46 5.55
CA ASN A 26 -11.62 -2.89 6.43
C ASN A 26 -10.25 -2.56 5.86
N GLU A 27 -10.03 -2.74 4.56
CA GLU A 27 -8.77 -2.34 3.92
C GLU A 27 -8.57 -0.82 3.91
N VAL A 28 -9.63 -0.04 3.68
CA VAL A 28 -9.56 1.43 3.79
C VAL A 28 -9.17 1.82 5.22
N VAL A 29 -9.81 1.24 6.24
CA VAL A 29 -9.49 1.51 7.64
C VAL A 29 -8.05 1.14 7.96
N ARG A 30 -7.58 -0.03 7.51
CA ARG A 30 -6.20 -0.49 7.71
C ARG A 30 -5.18 0.49 7.10
N VAL A 31 -5.36 0.86 5.83
CA VAL A 31 -4.48 1.81 5.13
C VAL A 31 -4.47 3.15 5.86
N MET A 32 -5.64 3.68 6.19
CA MET A 32 -5.74 4.97 6.88
C MET A 32 -5.16 4.94 8.29
N LYS A 33 -5.23 3.80 8.99
CA LYS A 33 -4.58 3.63 10.29
C LYS A 33 -3.06 3.74 10.16
N VAL A 34 -2.45 3.10 9.16
CA VAL A 34 -1.00 3.20 8.91
C VAL A 34 -0.59 4.67 8.67
N VAL A 35 -1.36 5.39 7.86
CA VAL A 35 -1.11 6.81 7.58
C VAL A 35 -1.26 7.67 8.84
N ALA A 36 -2.30 7.42 9.65
CA ALA A 36 -2.54 8.16 10.88
C ALA A 36 -1.46 7.90 11.95
N ASP A 37 -1.04 6.64 12.11
CA ASP A 37 0.01 6.24 13.05
C ASP A 37 1.34 6.91 12.70
N ALA A 38 1.71 6.95 11.40
CA ALA A 38 2.91 7.65 10.93
C ALA A 38 2.85 9.16 11.23
N ALA A 39 1.70 9.80 10.96
CA ALA A 39 1.50 11.21 11.26
C ALA A 39 1.61 11.51 12.77
N GLN A 40 1.07 10.65 13.63
CA GLN A 40 1.17 10.78 15.09
C GLN A 40 2.61 10.61 15.57
N ALA A 41 3.37 9.67 14.99
CA ALA A 41 4.78 9.45 15.30
C ALA A 41 5.71 10.56 14.76
N LYS A 42 5.17 11.55 14.03
CA LYS A 42 5.94 12.53 13.25
C LYS A 42 6.96 11.87 12.31
N GLY A 43 6.64 10.65 11.86
CA GLY A 43 7.45 9.86 10.95
C GLY A 43 6.86 9.88 9.54
N GLU A 44 7.61 9.31 8.60
CA GLU A 44 7.08 9.07 7.25
C GLU A 44 6.24 7.78 7.23
N VAL A 45 5.32 7.70 6.26
CA VAL A 45 4.45 6.53 6.08
C VAL A 45 5.27 5.33 5.57
N ASP A 46 5.19 4.20 6.28
CA ASP A 46 5.81 2.96 5.83
C ASP A 46 5.01 2.36 4.65
N ALA A 47 5.57 2.50 3.45
CA ALA A 47 4.96 2.03 2.20
C ALA A 47 4.72 0.51 2.17
N TYR A 48 5.54 -0.29 2.87
CA TYR A 48 5.31 -1.73 3.00
C TYR A 48 4.04 -2.01 3.79
N ASN A 49 3.83 -1.29 4.89
CA ASN A 49 2.65 -1.46 5.73
C ASN A 49 1.39 -0.99 5.01
N VAL A 50 1.45 0.10 4.23
CA VAL A 50 0.31 0.54 3.40
C VAL A 50 -0.10 -0.55 2.42
N LEU A 51 0.85 -1.07 1.61
CA LEU A 51 0.56 -2.10 0.61
C LEU A 51 0.34 -3.50 1.17
N GLY A 52 0.64 -3.74 2.46
CA GLY A 52 0.66 -5.09 3.02
C GLY A 52 1.69 -5.98 2.32
N ALA A 53 2.86 -5.39 2.03
CA ALA A 53 4.01 -6.01 1.38
C ALA A 53 5.15 -6.25 2.37
N THR A 54 6.12 -7.07 1.99
CA THR A 54 7.34 -7.31 2.78
C THR A 54 8.58 -6.85 2.02
N PRO A 55 9.69 -6.50 2.70
CA PRO A 55 10.96 -6.15 2.04
C PRO A 55 11.53 -7.24 1.14
N SER A 56 11.12 -8.49 1.34
CA SER A 56 11.51 -9.64 0.50
C SER A 56 10.73 -9.74 -0.81
N MET A 57 9.60 -9.02 -0.97
CA MET A 57 8.80 -9.09 -2.19
C MET A 57 9.52 -8.46 -3.38
N SER A 58 9.45 -9.15 -4.51
CA SER A 58 9.90 -8.66 -5.81
C SER A 58 9.01 -7.51 -6.33
N LYS A 59 9.50 -6.76 -7.32
CA LYS A 59 8.73 -5.66 -7.94
C LYS A 59 7.39 -6.14 -8.54
N SER A 60 7.37 -7.36 -9.11
CA SER A 60 6.16 -7.97 -9.67
C SER A 60 5.13 -8.34 -8.59
N GLU A 61 5.58 -8.84 -7.44
CA GLU A 61 4.69 -9.12 -6.30
C GLU A 61 4.12 -7.83 -5.70
N VAL A 62 4.93 -6.78 -5.57
CA VAL A 62 4.48 -5.45 -5.16
C VAL A 62 3.43 -4.91 -6.13
N LYS A 63 3.63 -5.07 -7.44
CA LYS A 63 2.65 -4.70 -8.47
C LYS A 63 1.33 -5.49 -8.33
N LYS A 64 1.40 -6.80 -8.07
CA LYS A 64 0.21 -7.63 -7.80
C LYS A 64 -0.53 -7.16 -6.54
N LYS A 65 0.18 -6.82 -5.47
CA LYS A 65 -0.39 -6.25 -4.23
C LYS A 65 -1.08 -4.92 -4.49
N TYR A 66 -0.41 -4.02 -5.23
CA TYR A 66 -0.97 -2.74 -5.62
C TYR A 66 -2.29 -2.91 -6.38
N TRP A 67 -2.33 -3.72 -7.45
CA TRP A 67 -3.57 -3.93 -8.20
C TRP A 67 -4.72 -4.45 -7.34
N LYS A 68 -4.44 -5.43 -6.47
CA LYS A 68 -5.44 -5.97 -5.54
C LYS A 68 -5.99 -4.88 -4.63
N LEU A 69 -5.09 -4.16 -3.96
CA LEU A 69 -5.48 -3.18 -2.96
C LEU A 69 -6.17 -1.97 -3.60
N SER A 70 -5.67 -1.48 -4.72
CA SER A 70 -6.28 -0.39 -5.50
C SER A 70 -7.71 -0.70 -5.91
N LEU A 71 -8.02 -1.94 -6.29
CA LEU A 71 -9.39 -2.35 -6.60
C LEU A 71 -10.28 -2.50 -5.37
N LEU A 72 -9.72 -2.86 -4.21
CA LEU A 72 -10.44 -2.96 -2.94
C LEU A 72 -10.82 -1.58 -2.40
N VAL A 73 -9.88 -0.62 -2.41
CA VAL A 73 -10.06 0.72 -1.86
C VAL A 73 -10.51 1.77 -2.89
N HIS A 74 -10.82 1.36 -4.13
CA HIS A 74 -11.19 2.30 -5.18
C HIS A 74 -12.47 3.08 -4.80
N PRO A 75 -12.48 4.42 -4.91
CA PRO A 75 -13.63 5.24 -4.50
C PRO A 75 -14.92 4.97 -5.29
N ASP A 76 -14.82 4.46 -6.52
CA ASP A 76 -15.98 4.03 -7.34
C ASP A 76 -16.62 2.73 -6.85
N LYS A 77 -15.88 1.87 -6.14
CA LYS A 77 -16.34 0.53 -5.71
C LYS A 77 -16.50 0.40 -4.20
N CYS A 78 -15.97 1.33 -3.42
CA CYS A 78 -16.02 1.32 -1.96
C CYS A 78 -16.64 2.63 -1.47
N GLU A 79 -17.79 2.52 -0.81
CA GLU A 79 -18.55 3.68 -0.31
C GLU A 79 -17.94 4.33 0.94
N HIS A 80 -16.83 3.79 1.46
CA HIS A 80 -16.20 4.33 2.67
C HIS A 80 -15.70 5.77 2.43
N PRO A 81 -15.98 6.74 3.32
CA PRO A 81 -15.68 8.16 3.09
C PRO A 81 -14.18 8.47 2.92
N LYS A 82 -13.31 7.58 3.40
CA LYS A 82 -11.85 7.67 3.26
C LYS A 82 -11.27 6.86 2.08
N ALA A 83 -12.10 6.25 1.22
CA ALA A 83 -11.64 5.42 0.11
C ALA A 83 -10.67 6.20 -0.81
N GLN A 84 -11.00 7.44 -1.17
CA GLN A 84 -10.12 8.30 -1.97
C GLN A 84 -8.75 8.53 -1.32
N ALA A 85 -8.74 8.83 -0.01
CA ALA A 85 -7.49 9.08 0.71
C ALA A 85 -6.64 7.80 0.82
N ALA A 86 -7.28 6.66 1.10
CA ALA A 86 -6.60 5.37 1.12
C ALA A 86 -6.04 5.01 -0.26
N PHE A 87 -6.81 5.22 -1.33
CA PHE A 87 -6.36 5.00 -2.70
C PHE A 87 -5.13 5.85 -3.06
N THR A 88 -5.10 7.12 -2.66
CA THR A 88 -3.93 7.98 -2.83
C THR A 88 -2.71 7.43 -2.08
N ALA A 89 -2.87 7.04 -0.81
CA ALA A 89 -1.78 6.46 -0.03
C ALA A 89 -1.26 5.15 -0.63
N VAL A 90 -2.15 4.30 -1.16
CA VAL A 90 -1.80 3.07 -1.87
C VAL A 90 -1.01 3.35 -3.14
N ASN A 91 -1.40 4.38 -3.90
CA ASN A 91 -0.63 4.83 -5.05
C ASN A 91 0.77 5.24 -4.61
N GLU A 92 0.90 6.21 -3.72
CA GLU A 92 2.20 6.72 -3.24
C GLU A 92 3.10 5.62 -2.69
N ALA A 93 2.56 4.70 -1.89
CA ALA A 93 3.30 3.56 -1.39
C ALA A 93 3.84 2.65 -2.52
N ALA A 94 3.00 2.33 -3.50
CA ALA A 94 3.44 1.57 -4.67
C ALA A 94 4.50 2.31 -5.48
N LYS A 95 4.41 3.64 -5.53
CA LYS A 95 5.41 4.45 -6.19
C LYS A 95 6.77 4.31 -5.52
N THR A 96 6.82 4.48 -4.20
CA THR A 96 8.04 4.34 -3.41
C THR A 96 8.65 2.94 -3.53
N LEU A 97 7.84 1.88 -3.49
CA LEU A 97 8.37 0.51 -3.54
C LEU A 97 8.84 0.05 -4.92
N GLN A 98 8.45 0.74 -5.99
CA GLN A 98 8.91 0.45 -7.35
C GLN A 98 10.12 1.28 -7.76
N ASP A 99 10.28 2.46 -7.16
CA ASP A 99 11.49 3.26 -7.25
C ASP A 99 12.60 2.59 -6.43
N GLU A 100 13.73 2.27 -7.06
CA GLU A 100 14.85 1.60 -6.40
C GLU A 100 15.49 2.48 -5.32
N SER A 101 15.58 3.78 -5.57
CA SER A 101 16.12 4.75 -4.60
C SER A 101 15.14 4.96 -3.46
N GLY A 102 13.85 5.14 -3.77
CA GLY A 102 12.79 5.28 -2.78
C GLY A 102 12.69 4.07 -1.86
N ARG A 103 12.77 2.87 -2.41
CA ARG A 103 12.79 1.61 -1.65
C ARG A 103 14.04 1.50 -0.78
N ALA A 104 15.23 1.78 -1.32
CA ALA A 104 16.47 1.71 -0.55
C ALA A 104 16.49 2.69 0.63
N GLN A 105 15.99 3.91 0.45
CA GLN A 105 15.86 4.91 1.52
C GLN A 105 14.90 4.45 2.61
N LEU A 106 13.76 3.84 2.23
CA LEU A 106 12.82 3.28 3.19
C LEU A 106 13.45 2.11 3.97
N ASP A 107 14.14 1.19 3.29
CA ASP A 107 14.81 0.06 3.92
C ASP A 107 15.90 0.51 4.92
N GLN A 108 16.71 1.49 4.53
CA GLN A 108 17.73 2.07 5.41
C GLN A 108 17.11 2.67 6.67
N ARG A 109 16.07 3.50 6.52
CA ARG A 109 15.39 4.13 7.66
C ARG A 109 14.78 3.12 8.62
N ARG A 110 14.21 2.02 8.10
CA ARG A 110 13.64 0.96 8.94
C ARG A 110 14.70 0.26 9.77
N GLU A 111 15.89 0.04 9.20
CA GLU A 111 17.02 -0.51 9.94
C GLU A 111 17.56 0.49 10.97
N ASP A 112 17.69 1.77 10.62
CA ASP A 112 18.11 2.82 11.56
C ASP A 112 17.15 2.91 12.76
N GLU A 113 15.83 2.95 12.51
CA GLU A 113 14.82 2.94 13.57
C GLU A 113 14.86 1.68 14.43
N ARG A 114 15.18 0.53 13.84
CA ARG A 114 15.34 -0.74 14.56
C ARG A 114 16.58 -0.70 15.45
N LEU A 115 17.70 -0.20 14.93
CA LEU A 115 18.94 -0.04 15.67
C LEU A 115 18.79 0.94 16.83
N MET A 116 18.07 2.04 16.64
CA MET A 116 17.77 3.00 17.72
C MET A 116 16.91 2.41 18.84
N LYS A 117 16.05 1.43 18.56
CA LYS A 117 15.17 0.82 19.57
C LYS A 117 15.84 -0.27 20.40
N ILE A 118 16.98 -0.80 19.93
CA ILE A 118 17.75 -1.84 20.64
C ILE A 118 18.94 -1.27 21.42
N ALA A 119 19.32 -0.02 21.14
CA ALA A 119 20.36 0.73 21.85
C ALA A 119 19.80 1.40 23.11
#